data_AF-A0A011AGZ8-F1
#
_entry.id   AF-A0A011AGZ8-F1
#
_cell.length_a   1.000
_cell.length_b   1.000
_cell.length_c   1.000
_cell.angle_alpha   90.00
_cell.angle_beta   90.00
_cell.angle_gamma   90.00
#
_symmetry.space_group_name_H-M   'P 1'
#
loop_
_entity.id
_entity.type
_entity.pdbx_description
1 polymer ?
#
loop_
_entity_poly.entity_id
_entity_poly.type
_entity_poly.pdbx_seq_one_letter_code
_entity_poly.pdbx_strand_id
1 'polypeptide(L)'
;MSDAYTVFWPSGRCQAAEPRAEAGTSLEILFGGRHQSLPSFARAGVAAGDVLYPVTVSAKRLFVLGKMTVERLVTADVFALSDAFPQWRFLIDSCMSEAVLGCEGTPLRLDAPMAVEALRRLTYRSTRGSRTLRHLGPDGELLRTNEVQGIYRVDPTNVADLDAVLVQPPSDTRCVRSGTNKRQAKADADRLFWHEFSRPSAATRPDYG
;
A
#
# COMPACT_ATOMS: atom_id res chain seq x y z
N MET A 1 -0.30 17.18 16.90
CA MET A 1 0.24 17.22 15.52
C MET A 1 0.07 15.84 14.95
N SER A 2 -0.48 15.74 13.74
CA SER A 2 -0.54 14.50 12.99
C SER A 2 0.86 14.12 12.51
N ASP A 3 1.14 12.82 12.51
CA ASP A 3 2.36 12.25 11.95
C ASP A 3 2.13 11.80 10.50
N ALA A 4 3.22 11.64 9.75
CA ALA A 4 3.19 11.06 8.41
C ALA A 4 3.96 9.74 8.39
N TYR A 5 3.51 8.78 7.59
CA TYR A 5 4.13 7.46 7.48
C TYR A 5 4.27 7.01 6.03
N THR A 6 5.40 6.36 5.71
CA THR A 6 5.49 5.54 4.50
C THR A 6 5.01 4.13 4.78
N VAL A 7 4.28 3.52 3.84
CA VAL A 7 3.75 2.16 3.94
C VAL A 7 4.26 1.33 2.76
N PHE A 8 5.18 0.40 3.00
CA PHE A 8 5.77 -0.37 1.91
C PHE A 8 4.77 -1.32 1.24
N TRP A 9 4.71 -1.26 -0.08
CA TRP A 9 3.97 -2.19 -0.94
C TRP A 9 4.94 -3.06 -1.73
N PRO A 10 4.87 -4.39 -1.60
CA PRO A 10 5.66 -5.29 -2.44
C PRO A 10 5.19 -5.21 -3.91
N SER A 11 6.06 -5.62 -4.83
CA SER A 11 5.81 -5.55 -6.27
C SER A 11 4.52 -6.24 -6.71
N GLY A 12 4.18 -7.39 -6.11
CA GLY A 12 2.93 -8.11 -6.40
C GLY A 12 1.68 -7.30 -6.05
N ARG A 13 1.73 -6.50 -4.97
CA ARG A 13 0.63 -5.61 -4.59
C ARG A 13 0.50 -4.44 -5.57
N CYS A 14 1.62 -3.92 -6.06
CA CYS A 14 1.62 -2.84 -7.06
C CYS A 14 1.09 -3.33 -8.43
N GLN A 15 1.46 -4.55 -8.84
CA GLN A 15 0.91 -5.19 -10.05
C GLN A 15 -0.60 -5.33 -9.97
N ALA A 16 -1.12 -5.84 -8.84
CA ALA A 16 -2.55 -6.00 -8.64
C ALA A 16 -3.32 -4.66 -8.59
N ALA A 17 -2.63 -3.56 -8.28
CA ALA A 17 -3.21 -2.22 -8.21
C ALA A 17 -3.25 -1.49 -9.57
N GLU A 18 -2.61 -2.02 -10.61
CA GLU A 18 -2.48 -1.36 -11.92
C GLU A 18 -3.83 -0.93 -12.52
N PRO A 19 -4.88 -1.78 -12.57
CA PRO A 19 -6.18 -1.37 -13.09
C PRO A 19 -6.81 -0.20 -12.31
N ARG A 20 -6.49 -0.07 -11.00
CA ARG A 20 -7.03 1.00 -10.15
C ARG A 20 -6.27 2.30 -10.33
N ALA A 21 -4.96 2.21 -10.52
CA ALA A 21 -4.14 3.37 -10.88
C ALA A 21 -4.57 3.93 -12.24
N GLU A 22 -4.78 3.06 -13.24
CA GLU A 22 -5.26 3.47 -14.58
C GLU A 22 -6.65 4.11 -14.53
N ALA A 23 -7.54 3.61 -13.68
CA ALA A 23 -8.86 4.18 -13.47
C ALA A 23 -8.84 5.47 -12.62
N GLY A 24 -7.69 5.94 -12.14
CA GLY A 24 -7.58 7.11 -11.27
C GLY A 24 -8.29 6.93 -9.92
N THR A 25 -8.41 5.69 -9.43
CA THR A 25 -9.12 5.40 -8.18
C THR A 25 -8.36 6.02 -7.00
N SER A 26 -9.06 6.82 -6.19
CA SER A 26 -8.48 7.50 -5.03
C SER A 26 -8.32 6.56 -3.85
N LEU A 27 -7.19 6.64 -3.15
CA LEU A 27 -6.85 5.71 -2.06
C LEU A 27 -7.76 5.90 -0.83
N GLU A 28 -8.58 4.89 -0.53
CA GLU A 28 -9.58 4.98 0.57
C GLU A 28 -9.27 4.03 1.74
N ILE A 29 -8.56 2.93 1.46
CA ILE A 29 -8.34 1.87 2.43
C ILE A 29 -6.97 1.23 2.25
N LEU A 30 -6.34 0.89 3.37
CA LEU A 30 -5.13 0.08 3.42
C LEU A 30 -5.30 -1.05 4.44
N PHE A 31 -4.65 -2.18 4.18
CA PHE A 31 -4.73 -3.34 5.04
C PHE A 31 -3.38 -3.70 5.67
N GLY A 32 -3.44 -4.05 6.96
CA GLY A 32 -2.30 -4.39 7.80
C GLY A 32 -2.52 -5.74 8.49
N GLY A 33 -1.45 -6.28 9.07
CA GLY A 33 -1.48 -7.62 9.62
C GLY A 33 -0.33 -7.90 10.58
N ARG A 34 -0.19 -9.19 10.90
CA ARG A 34 0.85 -9.65 11.85
C ARG A 34 2.19 -9.99 11.18
N HIS A 35 2.24 -10.02 9.85
CA HIS A 35 3.44 -10.39 9.08
C HIS A 35 4.28 -9.18 8.69
N GLN A 36 5.58 -9.38 8.48
CA GLN A 36 6.49 -8.32 8.06
C GLN A 36 6.16 -7.75 6.67
N SER A 37 5.49 -8.54 5.81
CA SER A 37 4.98 -8.12 4.50
C SER A 37 3.68 -7.32 4.55
N LEU A 38 2.95 -7.39 5.67
CA LEU A 38 1.78 -6.59 6.01
C LEU A 38 1.97 -6.04 7.42
N PRO A 39 2.88 -5.07 7.61
CA PRO A 39 3.14 -4.51 8.93
C PRO A 39 1.85 -3.94 9.56
N SER A 40 1.78 -4.00 10.89
CA SER A 40 0.66 -3.45 11.64
C SER A 40 0.83 -1.93 11.81
N PHE A 41 -0.14 -1.18 11.31
CA PHE A 41 -0.39 0.23 11.57
C PHE A 41 -0.52 0.52 13.07
N ALA A 42 -1.25 -0.32 13.81
CA ALA A 42 -1.37 -0.17 15.26
C ALA A 42 0.01 -0.21 15.94
N ARG A 43 0.84 -1.20 15.57
CA ARG A 43 2.21 -1.33 16.11
C ARG A 43 3.13 -0.21 15.66
N ALA A 44 2.89 0.36 14.49
CA ALA A 44 3.63 1.53 14.01
C ALA A 44 3.20 2.84 14.71
N GLY A 45 2.11 2.80 15.48
CA GLY A 45 1.57 3.95 16.20
C GLY A 45 0.77 4.91 15.31
N VAL A 46 0.21 4.41 14.21
CA VAL A 46 -0.68 5.17 13.32
C VAL A 46 -2.00 5.44 14.03
N ALA A 47 -2.47 6.69 13.96
CA ALA A 47 -3.70 7.17 14.58
C ALA A 47 -4.53 8.02 13.61
N ALA A 48 -5.77 8.34 14.02
CA ALA A 48 -6.63 9.25 13.27
C ALA A 48 -5.97 10.64 13.11
N GLY A 49 -6.11 11.20 11.92
CA GLY A 49 -5.47 12.45 11.50
C GLY A 49 -4.07 12.30 10.91
N ASP A 50 -3.41 11.14 11.07
CA ASP A 50 -2.10 10.87 10.45
C ASP A 50 -2.21 10.78 8.92
N VAL A 51 -1.10 10.92 8.21
CA VAL A 51 -1.05 10.78 6.75
C VAL A 51 -0.26 9.54 6.36
N LEU A 52 -0.83 8.72 5.47
CA LEU A 52 -0.17 7.51 4.95
C LEU A 52 0.23 7.70 3.48
N TYR A 53 1.48 7.35 3.18
CA TYR A 53 2.05 7.34 1.84
C TYR A 53 2.44 5.91 1.47
N PRO A 54 1.62 5.16 0.72
CA PRO A 54 2.08 3.89 0.18
C PRO A 54 3.27 4.12 -0.75
N VAL A 55 4.32 3.31 -0.57
CA VAL A 55 5.55 3.40 -1.36
C VAL A 55 5.97 2.04 -1.87
N THR A 56 6.66 2.00 -3.00
CA THR A 56 7.29 0.76 -3.48
C THR A 56 8.68 1.04 -4.04
N VAL A 57 9.46 -0.02 -4.22
CA VAL A 57 10.77 0.05 -4.86
C VAL A 57 10.73 -0.79 -6.12
N SER A 58 11.02 -0.17 -7.26
CA SER A 58 11.10 -0.84 -8.55
C SER A 58 12.25 -0.29 -9.36
N ALA A 59 12.97 -1.16 -10.07
CA ALA A 59 14.19 -0.79 -10.79
C ALA A 59 15.16 0.05 -9.91
N LYS A 60 15.30 -0.33 -8.63
CA LYS A 60 16.07 0.40 -7.59
C LYS A 60 15.64 1.84 -7.34
N ARG A 61 14.47 2.30 -7.78
CA ARG A 61 13.93 3.63 -7.49
C ARG A 61 12.76 3.51 -6.51
N LEU A 62 12.65 4.46 -5.58
CA LEU A 62 11.50 4.58 -4.69
C LEU A 62 10.38 5.33 -5.40
N PHE A 63 9.16 4.82 -5.34
CA PHE A 63 7.96 5.45 -5.89
C PHE A 63 6.98 5.74 -4.75
N VAL A 64 6.33 6.90 -4.80
CA VAL A 64 5.21 7.25 -3.91
C VAL A 64 3.92 7.02 -4.69
N LEU A 65 3.06 6.15 -4.17
CA LEU A 65 1.91 5.66 -4.92
C LEU A 65 0.67 6.52 -4.73
N GLY A 66 0.62 7.32 -3.66
CA GLY A 66 -0.50 8.16 -3.32
C GLY A 66 -0.39 8.63 -1.87
N LYS A 67 -1.43 9.29 -1.39
CA LYS A 67 -1.60 9.58 0.03
C LYS A 67 -3.07 9.46 0.45
N MET A 68 -3.29 9.30 1.75
CA MET A 68 -4.60 9.41 2.39
C MET A 68 -4.40 9.91 3.82
N THR A 69 -5.39 10.65 4.33
CA THR A 69 -5.49 11.01 5.74
C THR A 69 -6.22 9.88 6.47
N VAL A 70 -5.70 9.44 7.61
CA VAL A 70 -6.30 8.38 8.41
C VAL A 70 -7.57 8.90 9.09
N GLU A 71 -8.70 8.30 8.78
CA GLU A 71 -9.93 8.56 9.51
C GLU A 71 -10.00 7.69 10.75
N ARG A 72 -9.78 6.38 10.59
CA ARG A 72 -9.77 5.42 11.70
C ARG A 72 -9.05 4.11 11.37
N LEU A 73 -8.57 3.45 12.41
CA LEU A 73 -8.07 2.08 12.36
C LEU A 73 -9.17 1.10 12.80
N VAL A 74 -9.35 0.03 12.07
CA VAL A 74 -10.36 -1.01 12.30
C VAL A 74 -9.68 -2.37 12.43
N THR A 75 -9.97 -3.13 13.48
CA THR A 75 -9.37 -4.46 13.74
C THR A 75 -10.40 -5.60 13.71
N ALA A 76 -11.65 -5.32 14.05
CA ALA A 76 -12.78 -6.23 13.87
C ALA A 76 -13.36 -6.09 12.46
N ASP A 77 -14.01 -7.13 11.94
CA ASP A 77 -14.81 -7.05 10.70
C ASP A 77 -14.03 -6.61 9.44
N VAL A 78 -12.72 -6.86 9.41
CA VAL A 78 -11.85 -6.54 8.26
C VAL A 78 -12.36 -7.21 6.96
N PHE A 79 -12.95 -8.40 7.08
CA PHE A 79 -13.60 -9.07 5.95
C PHE A 79 -14.87 -8.37 5.48
N ALA A 80 -15.69 -7.80 6.37
CA ALA A 80 -16.86 -7.03 5.96
C ALA A 80 -16.46 -5.76 5.18
N LEU A 81 -15.32 -5.15 5.51
CA LEU A 81 -14.78 -4.03 4.74
C LEU A 81 -14.40 -4.43 3.31
N SER A 82 -14.10 -5.71 3.05
CA SER A 82 -13.85 -6.18 1.68
C SER A 82 -15.06 -6.08 0.76
N ASP A 83 -16.25 -6.20 1.34
CA ASP A 83 -17.51 -6.09 0.61
C ASP A 83 -17.92 -4.62 0.44
N ALA A 84 -17.60 -3.77 1.42
CA ALA A 84 -17.81 -2.32 1.33
C ALA A 84 -16.86 -1.63 0.32
N PHE A 85 -15.67 -2.20 0.11
CA PHE A 85 -14.62 -1.66 -0.77
C PHE A 85 -14.21 -2.68 -1.85
N PRO A 86 -15.14 -3.09 -2.74
CA PRO A 86 -14.90 -4.17 -3.70
C PRO A 86 -13.73 -3.87 -4.66
N GLN A 87 -13.50 -2.58 -4.97
CA GLN A 87 -12.39 -2.13 -5.80
C GLN A 87 -11.01 -2.38 -5.18
N TRP A 88 -10.94 -2.49 -3.84
CA TRP A 88 -9.71 -2.67 -3.07
C TRP A 88 -9.49 -4.12 -2.60
N ARG A 89 -10.34 -5.08 -3.03
CA ARG A 89 -10.20 -6.50 -2.66
C ARG A 89 -8.85 -7.12 -2.99
N PHE A 90 -8.14 -6.59 -3.97
CA PHE A 90 -6.80 -7.09 -4.31
C PHE A 90 -5.75 -6.83 -3.22
N LEU A 91 -6.02 -5.93 -2.27
CA LEU A 91 -5.16 -5.69 -1.12
C LEU A 91 -5.31 -6.75 -0.02
N ILE A 92 -6.32 -7.61 -0.15
CA ILE A 92 -6.71 -8.61 0.83
C ILE A 92 -5.71 -9.75 0.84
N ASP A 93 -5.24 -10.08 2.04
CA ASP A 93 -4.38 -11.23 2.31
C ASP A 93 -5.02 -12.07 3.43
N SER A 94 -4.76 -13.38 3.46
CA SER A 94 -5.30 -14.30 4.47
C SER A 94 -4.87 -13.94 5.89
N CYS A 95 -3.80 -13.15 6.05
CA CYS A 95 -3.23 -12.81 7.35
C CYS A 95 -3.49 -11.35 7.77
N MET A 96 -4.44 -10.67 7.14
CA MET A 96 -4.87 -9.35 7.59
C MET A 96 -5.55 -9.43 8.95
N SER A 97 -5.23 -8.47 9.80
CA SER A 97 -5.87 -8.34 11.12
C SER A 97 -6.37 -6.94 11.40
N GLU A 98 -6.14 -6.01 10.48
CA GLU A 98 -6.56 -4.62 10.60
C GLU A 98 -6.64 -3.94 9.23
N ALA A 99 -7.43 -2.87 9.18
CA ALA A 99 -7.54 -1.97 8.06
C ALA A 99 -7.48 -0.53 8.55
N VAL A 100 -6.92 0.35 7.75
CA VAL A 100 -7.01 1.79 7.91
C VAL A 100 -8.01 2.29 6.88
N LEU A 101 -9.05 2.96 7.37
CA LEU A 101 -9.96 3.74 6.54
C LEU A 101 -9.48 5.19 6.53
N GLY A 102 -9.49 5.79 5.35
CA GLY A 102 -9.03 7.15 5.18
C GLY A 102 -9.97 8.01 4.36
N CYS A 103 -9.69 9.30 4.44
CA CYS A 103 -10.31 10.34 3.66
C CYS A 103 -9.24 11.12 2.90
N GLU A 104 -9.66 12.00 1.99
CA GLU A 104 -8.75 12.87 1.22
C GLU A 104 -7.68 12.09 0.43
N GLY A 105 -8.03 10.88 0.00
CA GLY A 105 -7.18 10.01 -0.79
C GLY A 105 -6.83 10.65 -2.14
N THR A 106 -5.57 10.59 -2.55
CA THR A 106 -5.20 10.93 -3.93
C THR A 106 -5.43 9.72 -4.84
N PRO A 107 -5.64 9.94 -6.15
CA PRO A 107 -5.56 8.88 -7.15
C PRO A 107 -4.27 8.06 -7.00
N LEU A 108 -4.38 6.74 -7.11
CA LEU A 108 -3.23 5.86 -7.07
C LEU A 108 -2.36 6.06 -8.33
N ARG A 109 -1.05 6.16 -8.13
CA ARG A 109 -0.04 6.39 -9.16
C ARG A 109 1.01 5.29 -9.12
N LEU A 110 1.44 4.84 -10.29
CA LEU A 110 2.52 3.84 -10.44
C LEU A 110 3.71 4.41 -11.21
N ASP A 111 3.72 5.72 -11.43
CA ASP A 111 4.57 6.46 -12.35
C ASP A 111 5.27 7.65 -11.66
N ALA A 112 5.25 7.68 -10.33
CA ALA A 112 5.74 8.81 -9.54
C ALA A 112 7.01 8.43 -8.76
N PRO A 113 8.19 8.37 -9.43
CA PRO A 113 9.45 8.15 -8.75
C PRO A 113 9.82 9.36 -7.88
N MET A 114 10.43 9.09 -6.73
CA MET A 114 10.97 10.13 -5.86
C MET A 114 12.24 10.72 -6.50
N ALA A 115 12.39 12.05 -6.44
CA ALA A 115 13.59 12.74 -6.87
C ALA A 115 14.81 12.35 -6.01
N VAL A 116 16.00 12.31 -6.61
CA VAL A 116 17.24 11.87 -5.94
C VAL A 116 17.53 12.70 -4.69
N GLU A 117 17.41 14.03 -4.79
CA GLU A 117 17.67 14.94 -3.68
C GLU A 117 16.68 14.75 -2.52
N ALA A 118 15.40 14.55 -2.84
CA ALA A 118 14.37 14.23 -1.86
C ALA A 118 14.66 12.89 -1.17
N LEU A 119 15.04 11.86 -1.95
CA LEU A 119 15.36 10.54 -1.43
C LEU A 119 16.58 10.56 -0.50
N ARG A 120 17.60 11.37 -0.81
CA ARG A 120 18.80 11.54 0.04
C ARG A 120 18.48 12.21 1.38
N ARG A 121 17.50 13.11 1.41
CA ARG A 121 17.06 13.78 2.63
C ARG A 121 16.03 12.97 3.42
N LEU A 122 15.41 11.96 2.81
CA LEU A 122 14.35 11.19 3.44
C LEU A 122 14.82 10.62 4.78
N THR A 123 14.22 11.14 5.84
CA THR A 123 14.54 10.80 7.21
C THR A 123 13.32 10.12 7.84
N TYR A 124 13.57 8.96 8.43
CA TYR A 124 12.61 8.28 9.28
C TYR A 124 12.93 8.56 10.74
N ARG A 125 11.90 8.70 11.56
CA ARG A 125 12.03 8.91 13.00
C ARG A 125 11.37 7.80 13.79
N SER A 126 11.88 7.57 14.99
CA SER A 126 11.34 6.60 15.94
C SER A 126 11.61 7.10 17.36
N THR A 127 11.08 6.39 18.36
CA THR A 127 11.42 6.65 19.77
C THR A 127 12.91 6.44 20.08
N ARG A 128 13.63 5.69 19.23
CA ARG A 128 15.07 5.42 19.36
C ARG A 128 15.95 6.43 18.62
N GLY A 129 15.36 7.44 18.00
CA GLY A 129 16.05 8.44 17.19
C GLY A 129 15.67 8.39 15.71
N SER A 130 16.41 9.15 14.91
CA SER A 130 16.17 9.36 13.48
C SER A 130 17.24 8.69 12.62
N ARG A 131 16.88 8.31 11.39
CA ARG A 131 17.79 7.72 10.41
C ARG A 131 17.44 8.16 8.99
N THR A 132 18.46 8.46 8.19
CA THR A 132 18.35 8.59 6.73
C THR A 132 18.54 7.22 6.06
N LEU A 133 18.30 7.17 4.74
CA LEU A 133 18.70 6.04 3.91
C LEU A 133 20.22 6.02 3.75
N ARG A 134 20.86 4.89 4.04
CA ARG A 134 22.32 4.77 4.03
C ARG A 134 22.86 4.17 2.74
N HIS A 135 22.03 3.41 2.04
CA HIS A 135 22.49 2.62 0.89
C HIS A 135 21.87 3.17 -0.39
N LEU A 136 22.28 4.39 -0.75
CA LEU A 136 21.92 5.05 -2.00
C LEU A 136 23.14 5.08 -2.94
N GLY A 137 22.92 4.70 -4.19
CA GLY A 137 23.89 4.91 -5.27
C GLY A 137 24.01 6.40 -5.63
N PRO A 138 25.03 6.77 -6.44
CA PRO A 138 25.25 8.15 -6.86
C PRO A 138 23.99 8.78 -7.49
N ASP A 139 23.28 8.01 -8.31
CA ASP A 139 22.09 8.45 -9.07
C ASP A 139 20.77 8.24 -8.31
N GLY A 140 20.82 8.03 -6.99
CA GLY A 140 19.63 7.79 -6.16
C GLY A 140 19.04 6.39 -6.29
N GLU A 141 19.82 5.43 -6.77
CA GLU A 141 19.44 4.01 -6.72
C GLU A 141 19.41 3.52 -5.27
N LEU A 142 18.28 2.99 -4.81
CA LEU A 142 18.18 2.31 -3.54
C LEU A 142 18.84 0.92 -3.63
N LEU A 143 20.03 0.82 -3.06
CA LEU A 143 20.84 -0.40 -3.06
C LEU A 143 20.33 -1.44 -2.03
N ARG A 144 19.58 -0.98 -1.01
CA ARG A 144 18.95 -1.85 -0.01
C ARG A 144 17.49 -1.50 0.23
N THR A 145 16.59 -2.31 -0.34
CA THR A 145 15.13 -2.14 -0.20
C THR A 145 14.66 -2.26 1.24
N ASN A 146 15.34 -3.03 2.09
CA ASN A 146 14.94 -3.23 3.49
C ASN A 146 14.96 -1.93 4.31
N GLU A 147 15.63 -0.87 3.86
CA GLU A 147 15.63 0.42 4.56
C GLU A 147 14.25 1.10 4.55
N VAL A 148 13.39 0.74 3.58
CA VAL A 148 12.03 1.26 3.39
C VAL A 148 10.95 0.18 3.58
N GLN A 149 11.31 -1.07 3.85
CA GLN A 149 10.34 -2.17 4.03
C GLN A 149 9.69 -2.13 5.42
N GLY A 150 8.53 -1.49 5.51
CA GLY A 150 7.71 -1.47 6.72
C GLY A 150 6.71 -0.33 6.71
N ILE A 151 6.24 0.03 7.92
CA ILE A 151 5.57 1.30 8.18
C ILE A 151 6.52 2.14 9.01
N TYR A 152 6.96 3.27 8.46
CA TYR A 152 7.93 4.14 9.10
C TYR A 152 7.41 5.56 9.17
N ARG A 153 7.55 6.16 10.36
CA ARG A 153 7.22 7.55 10.59
C ARG A 153 8.24 8.44 9.90
N VAL A 154 7.76 9.36 9.09
CA VAL A 154 8.56 10.32 8.32
C VAL A 154 8.87 11.52 9.21
N ASP A 155 10.08 12.07 9.07
CA ASP A 155 10.40 13.35 9.66
C ASP A 155 9.52 14.46 9.05
N PRO A 156 8.90 15.35 9.87
CA PRO A 156 8.01 16.40 9.35
C PRO A 156 8.64 17.24 8.24
N THR A 157 9.95 17.45 8.27
CA THR A 157 10.68 18.23 7.25
C THR A 157 10.66 17.60 5.86
N ASN A 158 10.41 16.28 5.77
CA ASN A 158 10.35 15.56 4.50
C ASN A 158 8.93 15.38 3.95
N VAL A 159 7.88 15.75 4.68
CA VAL A 159 6.49 15.54 4.20
C VAL A 159 6.24 16.27 2.89
N ALA A 160 6.72 17.52 2.77
CA ALA A 160 6.62 18.31 1.54
C ALA A 160 7.33 17.64 0.35
N ASP A 161 8.42 16.89 0.59
CA ASP A 161 9.11 16.14 -0.46
C ASP A 161 8.25 14.99 -0.99
N LEU A 162 7.47 14.32 -0.13
CA LEU A 162 6.54 13.27 -0.57
C LEU A 162 5.31 13.85 -1.30
N ASP A 163 4.79 14.97 -0.82
CA ASP A 163 3.69 15.69 -1.49
C ASP A 163 4.10 16.15 -2.89
N ALA A 164 5.30 16.69 -3.04
CA ALA A 164 5.85 17.13 -4.32
C ALA A 164 5.89 16.01 -5.36
N VAL A 165 6.16 14.76 -4.94
CA VAL A 165 6.15 13.59 -5.83
C VAL A 165 4.75 13.30 -6.38
N LEU A 166 3.69 13.58 -5.63
CA LEU A 166 2.32 13.27 -6.06
C LEU A 166 1.76 14.31 -7.04
N VAL A 167 2.25 15.54 -6.99
CA VAL A 167 1.83 16.64 -7.90
C VAL A 167 2.69 16.76 -9.15
N GLN A 168 3.78 15.99 -9.26
CA GLN A 168 4.63 15.99 -10.44
C GLN A 168 3.89 15.45 -11.68
N PRO A 169 4.27 15.87 -12.90
CA PRO A 169 3.69 15.32 -14.12
C PRO A 169 3.96 13.80 -14.23
N PRO A 170 3.13 13.06 -14.99
CA PRO A 170 3.37 11.64 -15.24
C PRO A 170 4.78 11.37 -15.77
N SER A 171 5.43 10.34 -15.25
CA SER A 171 6.71 9.86 -15.79
C SER A 171 6.49 8.65 -16.68
N ASP A 172 7.29 8.52 -17.73
CA ASP A 172 7.36 7.28 -18.51
C ASP A 172 7.91 6.11 -17.67
N THR A 173 8.56 6.39 -16.54
CA THR A 173 9.05 5.36 -15.62
C THR A 173 7.90 4.82 -14.78
N ARG A 174 7.52 3.56 -14.97
CA ARG A 174 6.54 2.86 -14.13
C ARG A 174 7.17 1.88 -13.16
N CYS A 175 6.57 1.72 -11.98
CA CYS A 175 7.02 0.76 -10.97
C CYS A 175 6.59 -0.68 -11.27
N VAL A 176 5.64 -0.89 -12.18
CA VAL A 176 5.25 -2.21 -12.68
C VAL A 176 6.06 -2.52 -13.93
N ARG A 177 6.75 -3.66 -13.94
CA ARG A 177 7.45 -4.13 -15.15
C ARG A 177 6.44 -4.74 -16.10
N SER A 178 6.37 -4.22 -17.32
CA SER A 178 5.71 -4.84 -18.47
C SER A 178 6.45 -6.13 -18.83
N GLY A 179 6.12 -7.22 -18.14
CA GLY A 179 6.70 -8.53 -18.36
C GLY A 179 5.61 -9.59 -18.20
N THR A 180 5.09 -10.07 -19.32
CA THR A 180 4.31 -11.31 -19.45
C THR A 180 5.03 -12.41 -18.68
N ASN A 181 4.60 -12.76 -17.47
CA ASN A 181 5.17 -13.93 -16.81
C ASN A 181 4.29 -14.52 -15.71
N LYS A 182 3.75 -15.72 -16.01
CA LYS A 182 3.33 -16.86 -15.16
C LYS A 182 2.49 -16.65 -13.90
N ARG A 183 2.36 -15.45 -13.34
CA ARG A 183 1.48 -15.12 -12.20
C ARG A 183 0.04 -14.88 -12.60
N GLN A 184 -0.22 -14.57 -13.88
CA GLN A 184 -1.58 -14.56 -14.44
C GLN A 184 -2.28 -15.91 -14.18
N ALA A 185 -1.56 -17.02 -14.30
CA ALA A 185 -2.09 -18.35 -14.00
C ALA A 185 -2.46 -18.56 -12.51
N LYS A 186 -1.85 -17.82 -11.58
CA LYS A 186 -2.24 -17.85 -10.16
C LYS A 186 -3.41 -16.90 -9.88
N ALA A 187 -3.45 -15.74 -10.51
CA ALA A 187 -4.59 -14.82 -10.43
C ALA A 187 -5.87 -15.44 -11.04
N ASP A 188 -5.73 -16.22 -12.13
CA ASP A 188 -6.84 -16.97 -12.73
C ASP A 188 -7.26 -18.17 -11.87
N ALA A 189 -6.32 -18.83 -11.17
CA ALA A 189 -6.63 -19.87 -10.19
C ALA A 189 -7.36 -19.33 -8.95
N ASP A 190 -6.97 -18.15 -8.45
CA ASP A 190 -7.65 -17.47 -7.34
C ASP A 190 -9.05 -16.97 -7.76
N ARG A 191 -9.23 -16.56 -9.02
CA ARG A 191 -10.54 -16.19 -9.58
C ARG A 191 -11.51 -17.38 -9.65
N LEU A 192 -11.00 -18.60 -9.89
CA LEU A 192 -11.78 -19.85 -9.85
C LEU A 192 -12.12 -20.26 -8.41
N PHE A 193 -11.19 -20.10 -7.47
CA PHE A 193 -11.41 -20.41 -6.05
C PHE A 193 -12.56 -19.58 -5.44
N TRP A 194 -12.66 -18.29 -5.77
CA TRP A 194 -13.75 -17.42 -5.27
C TRP A 194 -15.12 -17.68 -5.93
N HIS A 195 -15.15 -18.18 -7.18
CA HIS A 195 -16.40 -18.57 -7.84
C HIS A 195 -17.05 -19.81 -7.20
N GLU A 196 -16.23 -20.70 -6.63
CA GLU A 196 -16.69 -21.93 -5.99
C GLU A 196 -17.26 -21.68 -4.57
N PHE A 197 -16.72 -20.69 -3.85
CA PHE A 197 -17.22 -20.25 -2.53
C PHE A 197 -18.43 -19.30 -2.59
N SER A 198 -18.77 -18.76 -3.77
CA SER A 198 -19.90 -17.84 -3.96
C SER A 198 -21.20 -18.55 -4.37
N ARG A 199 -21.24 -19.89 -4.39
CA ARG A 199 -22.49 -20.61 -4.62
C ARG A 199 -23.33 -20.56 -3.33
N PRO A 200 -24.56 -20.01 -3.36
CA PRO A 200 -25.46 -20.16 -2.23
C PRO A 200 -25.74 -21.65 -2.02
N SER A 201 -25.44 -22.15 -0.82
CA SER A 201 -25.83 -23.48 -0.39
C SER A 201 -27.35 -23.59 -0.51
N ALA A 202 -27.83 -24.45 -1.40
CA ALA A 202 -29.24 -24.77 -1.50
C ALA A 202 -29.66 -25.44 -0.18
N ALA A 203 -30.27 -24.66 0.71
CA ALA A 203 -30.82 -25.16 1.95
C ALA A 203 -32.00 -26.08 1.63
N THR A 204 -31.79 -27.38 1.80
CA THR A 204 -32.87 -28.38 1.84
C THR A 204 -33.76 -28.07 3.04
N ARG A 205 -35.03 -27.74 2.78
CA ARG A 205 -36.05 -27.63 3.85
C ARG A 205 -36.32 -29.02 4.42
N PRO A 206 -36.43 -29.20 5.74
CA PRO A 206 -36.96 -30.43 6.29
C PRO A 206 -38.49 -30.42 6.17
N ASP A 207 -39.03 -31.42 5.47
CA ASP A 207 -40.45 -31.77 5.52
C ASP A 207 -40.76 -32.34 6.92
N TYR A 208 -41.66 -31.69 7.64
CA TYR A 208 -42.36 -32.30 8.75
C TYR A 208 -43.67 -32.89 8.20
N GLY A 209 -43.69 -34.21 8.08
CA GLY A 209 -44.88 -35.04 7.89
C GLY A 209 -45.07 -35.94 9.10
#